data_AF-A0A1R2CGB0-F1
#
_entry.id   AF-A0A1R2CGB0-F1
#
_cell.length_a   1.000
_cell.length_b   1.000
_cell.length_c   1.000
_cell.angle_alpha   90.00
_cell.angle_beta   90.00
_cell.angle_gamma   90.00
#
_symmetry.space_group_name_H-M   'P 1'
#
loop_
_entity.id
_entity.type
_entity.pdbx_description
1 polymer ?
#
loop_
_entity_poly.entity_id
_entity_poly.type
_entity_poly.pdbx_seq_one_letter_code
_entity_poly.pdbx_strand_id
1 'polypeptide(L)'
;MNLSIISYEHLSDQKHYIFNLNIQYKDWSSTIQKRYSEFLELHRVMKVVQKNTGADLPSFPKKKKIKQFLRLFTEQDIESRRAALENYMRQLESGDIAKHSKYFVDFIGLPMRYREDWLMLKSAIY
;
A
#
# COMPACT_ATOMS: atom_id res chain seq x y z
N MET A 1 11.31 6.24 3.24
CA MET A 1 10.13 6.38 4.13
C MET A 1 9.94 5.04 4.82
N ASN A 2 9.42 5.00 6.05
CA ASN A 2 9.12 3.72 6.69
C ASN A 2 7.60 3.46 6.63
N LEU A 3 7.23 2.31 6.07
CA LEU A 3 5.84 1.85 5.93
C LEU A 3 5.68 0.47 6.57
N SER A 4 4.70 0.34 7.47
CA SER A 4 4.31 -0.93 8.07
C SER A 4 2.78 -1.03 8.21
N ILE A 5 2.24 -2.24 8.15
CA ILE A 5 0.84 -2.52 8.47
C ILE A 5 0.81 -3.10 9.87
N ILE A 6 0.57 -2.27 10.87
CA ILE A 6 0.77 -2.62 12.28
C ILE A 6 -0.32 -3.53 12.85
N SER A 7 -1.53 -3.44 12.32
CA SER A 7 -2.66 -4.25 12.78
C SER A 7 -3.77 -4.31 11.74
N TYR A 8 -4.77 -5.14 12.01
CA TYR A 8 -6.03 -5.15 11.28
C TYR A 8 -7.19 -5.26 12.27
N GLU A 9 -8.35 -4.75 11.88
CA GLU A 9 -9.57 -4.82 12.67
C GLU A 9 -10.75 -5.21 11.80
N HIS A 10 -11.70 -5.92 12.41
CA HIS A 10 -12.98 -6.22 11.82
C HIS A 10 -14.01 -5.26 12.40
N LEU A 11 -14.47 -4.31 11.60
CA LEU A 11 -15.60 -3.46 12.01
C LEU A 11 -16.85 -4.33 11.99
N SER A 12 -17.52 -4.48 13.14
CA SER A 12 -18.72 -5.33 13.30
C SER A 12 -19.80 -5.10 12.24
N ASP A 13 -19.89 -3.87 11.75
CA ASP A 13 -20.91 -3.42 10.82
C ASP A 13 -20.47 -3.57 9.34
N GLN A 14 -19.21 -3.96 9.08
CA GLN A 14 -18.66 -4.10 7.74
C GLN A 14 -18.16 -5.53 7.48
N LYS A 15 -18.50 -6.09 6.31
CA LYS A 15 -17.97 -7.40 5.84
C LYS A 15 -16.49 -7.36 5.43
N HIS A 16 -15.75 -6.35 5.88
CA HIS A 16 -14.40 -6.04 5.40
C HIS A 16 -13.47 -5.75 6.57
N TYR A 17 -12.23 -6.22 6.43
CA TYR A 17 -11.17 -5.90 7.35
C TYR A 17 -10.52 -4.58 6.96
N ILE A 18 -10.24 -3.77 7.97
CA ILE A 18 -9.44 -2.56 7.87
C ILE A 18 -8.02 -2.90 8.29
N PHE A 19 -7.05 -2.42 7.53
CA PHE A 19 -5.63 -2.52 7.82
C PHE A 19 -5.14 -1.15 8.30
N ASN A 20 -4.45 -1.13 9.44
CA ASN A 20 -3.87 0.07 10.02
C ASN A 20 -2.42 0.19 9.54
N LEU A 21 -2.15 1.21 8.74
CA LEU A 21 -0.83 1.49 8.17
C LEU A 21 -0.18 2.58 9.00
N ASN A 22 1.00 2.31 9.53
CA ASN A 22 1.86 3.32 10.13
C ASN A 22 2.86 3.82 9.08
N ILE A 23 2.92 5.14 8.93
CA ILE A 23 3.82 5.84 8.01
C ILE A 23 4.70 6.74 8.84
N GLN A 24 6.02 6.67 8.60
CA GLN A 24 7.00 7.58 9.19
C GLN A 24 7.88 8.16 8.09
N TYR A 25 7.93 9.49 8.03
CA TYR A 25 8.77 10.23 7.11
C TYR A 25 9.30 11.50 7.79
N LYS A 26 10.63 11.60 7.94
CA LYS A 26 11.29 12.69 8.67
C LYS A 26 10.71 12.83 10.09
N ASP A 27 10.24 14.02 10.45
CA ASP A 27 9.60 14.39 11.71
C ASP A 27 8.08 14.11 11.73
N TRP A 28 7.52 13.58 10.65
CA TRP A 28 6.10 13.27 10.55
C TRP A 28 5.82 11.78 10.65
N SER A 29 4.78 11.46 11.42
CA SER A 29 4.18 10.13 11.45
C SER A 29 2.66 10.22 11.39
N SER A 30 2.05 9.20 10.83
CA SER A 30 0.59 9.06 10.82
C SER A 30 0.20 7.59 10.75
N THR A 31 -0.94 7.29 11.34
CA THR A 31 -1.62 6.02 11.13
C THR A 31 -2.85 6.26 10.28
N ILE A 32 -2.93 5.54 9.15
CA ILE A 32 -4.10 5.59 8.26
C ILE A 32 -4.75 4.23 8.16
N GLN A 33 -6.03 4.24 7.82
CA GLN A 33 -6.84 3.05 7.69
C GLN A 33 -7.16 2.77 6.22
N LYS A 34 -6.92 1.55 5.76
CA LYS A 34 -7.20 1.12 4.39
C LYS A 34 -7.80 -0.27 4.33
N ARG A 35 -8.74 -0.48 3.42
CA ARG A 35 -9.28 -1.81 3.07
C ARG A 35 -8.47 -2.43 1.94
N TYR A 36 -8.47 -3.76 1.85
CA TYR A 36 -7.83 -4.49 0.74
C TYR A 36 -8.22 -3.96 -0.65
N SER A 37 -9.48 -3.55 -0.85
CA SER A 37 -9.95 -3.00 -2.12
C SER A 37 -9.24 -1.71 -2.50
N GLU A 38 -8.89 -0.86 -1.54
CA GLU A 38 -8.18 0.40 -1.81
C GLU A 38 -6.73 0.12 -2.25
N PHE A 39 -6.07 -0.89 -1.67
CA PHE A 39 -4.76 -1.34 -2.16
C PHE A 39 -4.84 -1.88 -3.59
N LEU A 40 -5.94 -2.57 -3.93
CA LEU A 40 -6.16 -3.08 -5.29
C LEU A 40 -6.39 -1.92 -6.28
N GLU A 41 -7.10 -0.88 -5.87
CA GLU A 41 -7.28 0.35 -6.63
C GLU A 41 -5.95 1.07 -6.86
N LEU A 42 -5.14 1.24 -5.81
CA LEU A 42 -3.77 1.74 -5.93
C LEU A 42 -3.00 0.92 -6.97
N HIS A 43 -2.98 -0.41 -6.85
CA HIS A 43 -2.26 -1.27 -7.80
C HIS A 43 -2.74 -1.11 -9.25
N ARG A 44 -4.05 -0.92 -9.48
CA ARG A 44 -4.59 -0.64 -10.82
C ARG A 44 -4.07 0.69 -11.37
N VAL A 45 -4.02 1.74 -10.54
CA VAL A 45 -3.42 3.02 -10.94
C VAL A 45 -1.93 2.84 -11.23
N MET A 46 -1.20 2.12 -10.39
CA MET A 46 0.23 1.85 -10.62
C MET A 46 0.49 1.09 -11.91
N LYS A 47 -0.43 0.22 -12.37
CA LYS A 47 -0.32 -0.40 -13.71
C LYS A 47 -0.39 0.61 -14.84
N VAL A 48 -1.20 1.65 -14.70
CA VAL A 48 -1.27 2.73 -15.71
C VAL A 48 0.04 3.52 -15.71
N VAL A 49 0.58 3.82 -14.52
CA VAL A 49 1.89 4.46 -14.37
C VAL A 49 2.99 3.61 -15.01
N GLN A 50 3.04 2.31 -14.71
CA GLN A 50 3.99 1.36 -15.30
C GLN A 50 3.97 1.41 -16.84
N LYS A 51 2.79 1.42 -17.45
CA LYS A 51 2.67 1.49 -18.92
C LYS A 51 3.25 2.78 -19.50
N ASN A 52 3.16 3.89 -18.77
CA ASN A 52 3.61 5.20 -19.25
C ASN A 52 5.09 5.46 -18.96
N THR A 53 5.65 4.87 -17.91
CA THR A 53 7.03 5.14 -17.48
C THR A 53 8.00 3.99 -17.73
N GLY A 54 7.49 2.77 -17.95
CA GLY A 54 8.30 1.56 -18.04
C GLY A 54 8.88 1.09 -16.70
N ALA A 55 8.58 1.76 -15.58
CA ALA A 55 9.12 1.42 -14.27
C ALA A 55 8.52 0.11 -13.74
N ASP A 56 9.33 -0.68 -13.04
CA ASP A 56 8.93 -1.97 -12.50
C ASP A 56 7.84 -1.85 -11.42
N LEU A 57 6.78 -2.64 -11.57
CA LEU A 57 5.67 -2.72 -10.61
C LEU A 57 5.71 -4.05 -9.86
N PRO A 58 5.83 -4.05 -8.52
CA PRO A 58 5.75 -5.27 -7.74
C PRO A 58 4.41 -6.00 -7.93
N SER A 59 4.47 -7.34 -7.81
CA SER A 59 3.30 -8.21 -7.94
C SER A 59 2.33 -8.00 -6.78
N PHE A 60 1.04 -7.85 -7.10
CA PHE A 60 0.01 -7.65 -6.08
C PHE A 60 -0.42 -8.98 -5.43
N PRO A 61 -0.60 -9.03 -4.10
CA PRO A 61 -1.07 -10.24 -3.42
C PRO A 61 -2.50 -10.59 -3.84
N LYS A 62 -2.64 -11.59 -4.72
CA LYS A 62 -3.93 -12.04 -5.24
C LYS A 62 -4.76 -12.71 -4.14
N LYS A 63 -6.08 -12.54 -4.21
CA LYS A 63 -7.02 -13.32 -3.39
C LYS A 63 -6.90 -14.82 -3.75
N LYS A 64 -6.66 -15.69 -2.76
CA LYS A 64 -6.81 -17.14 -2.92
C LYS A 64 -8.31 -17.45 -3.06
N LYS A 65 -8.81 -17.50 -4.30
CA LYS A 65 -10.25 -17.60 -4.63
C LYS A 65 -10.95 -18.81 -4.00
N ILE A 66 -10.24 -19.92 -3.82
CA ILE A 66 -10.78 -21.19 -3.32
C ILE A 66 -11.26 -21.08 -1.87
N LYS A 67 -10.52 -20.42 -0.99
CA LYS A 67 -10.87 -20.30 0.43
C LYS A 67 -12.04 -19.34 0.70
N GLN A 68 -12.20 -18.33 -0.14
CA GLN A 68 -13.26 -17.32 0.01
C GLN A 68 -14.64 -17.87 -0.36
N PHE A 69 -14.70 -18.80 -1.32
CA PHE A 69 -15.95 -19.48 -1.71
C PHE A 69 -16.48 -20.39 -0.59
N LEU A 70 -15.59 -20.96 0.22
CA LEU A 70 -15.94 -21.85 1.33
C LEU A 70 -16.26 -21.10 2.64
N ARG A 71 -16.26 -19.76 2.68
CA ARG A 71 -16.39 -18.93 3.91
C ARG A 71 -15.39 -19.26 5.03
N LEU A 72 -14.36 -20.06 4.77
CA LEU A 72 -13.30 -20.43 5.70
C LEU A 72 -12.21 -19.34 5.76
N PHE A 73 -12.63 -18.07 5.92
CA PHE A 73 -11.69 -16.97 6.04
C PHE A 73 -11.17 -16.91 7.48
N THR A 74 -10.05 -17.57 7.74
CA THR A 74 -9.47 -17.64 9.09
C THR A 74 -8.67 -16.39 9.43
N GLU A 75 -8.41 -16.15 10.71
CA GLU A 75 -7.50 -15.08 11.17
C GLU A 75 -6.10 -15.22 10.53
N GLN A 76 -5.63 -16.45 10.35
CA GLN A 76 -4.37 -16.73 9.67
C GLN A 76 -4.36 -16.26 8.20
N ASP A 77 -5.49 -16.38 7.48
CA ASP A 77 -5.59 -15.88 6.12
C ASP A 77 -5.59 -14.34 6.08
N ILE A 78 -6.12 -13.68 7.11
CA ILE A 78 -6.05 -12.22 7.25
C ILE A 78 -4.63 -11.77 7.58
N GLU A 79 -3.95 -12.43 8.52
CA GLU A 79 -2.56 -12.10 8.85
C GLU A 79 -1.63 -12.33 7.66
N SER A 80 -1.79 -13.44 6.95
CA SER A 80 -1.03 -13.69 5.71
C SER A 80 -1.26 -12.59 4.67
N ARG A 81 -2.50 -12.09 4.56
CA ARG A 81 -2.82 -10.96 3.69
C ARG A 81 -2.19 -9.66 4.19
N ARG A 82 -2.23 -9.37 5.50
CA ARG A 82 -1.59 -8.19 6.12
C ARG A 82 -0.10 -8.16 5.79
N ALA A 83 0.61 -9.26 6.06
CA ALA A 83 2.04 -9.38 5.79
C ALA A 83 2.36 -9.22 4.29
N ALA A 84 1.55 -9.81 3.41
CA ALA A 84 1.76 -9.71 1.97
C ALA A 84 1.50 -8.29 1.42
N LEU A 85 0.49 -7.59 1.96
CA LEU A 85 0.24 -6.17 1.65
C LEU A 85 1.36 -5.27 2.16
N GLU A 86 1.88 -5.51 3.36
CA GLU A 86 3.02 -4.76 3.90
C GLU A 86 4.25 -4.90 3.00
N ASN A 87 4.60 -6.14 2.62
CA ASN A 87 5.69 -6.40 1.70
C ASN A 87 5.49 -5.71 0.34
N TYR A 88 4.26 -5.76 -0.20
CA TYR A 88 3.90 -5.05 -1.42
C TYR A 88 4.12 -3.53 -1.31
N MET A 89 3.67 -2.91 -0.22
CA MET A 89 3.84 -1.47 0.01
C MET A 89 5.30 -1.07 0.15
N ARG A 90 6.12 -1.88 0.84
CA ARG A 90 7.56 -1.64 0.96
C ARG A 90 8.27 -1.73 -0.39
N GLN A 91 7.95 -2.76 -1.19
CA GLN A 91 8.51 -2.86 -2.54
C GLN A 91 8.10 -1.67 -3.40
N LEU A 92 6.83 -1.27 -3.33
CA LEU A 92 6.32 -0.13 -4.09
C LEU A 92 7.05 1.16 -3.70
N GLU A 93 7.21 1.43 -2.40
CA GLU A 93 7.92 2.60 -1.87
C GLU A 93 9.41 2.61 -2.23
N SER A 94 10.06 1.44 -2.21
CA SER A 94 11.47 1.32 -2.57
C SER A 94 11.73 1.57 -4.06
N GLY A 95 10.76 1.22 -4.91
CA GLY A 95 10.84 1.29 -6.37
C GLY A 95 10.57 2.68 -6.95
N ASP A 96 11.08 2.92 -8.16
CA ASP A 96 10.94 4.22 -8.82
C ASP A 96 9.49 4.53 -9.22
N ILE A 97 8.68 3.50 -9.46
CA ILE A 97 7.31 3.65 -9.93
C ILE A 97 6.44 4.50 -8.99
N ALA A 98 6.64 4.40 -7.67
CA ALA A 98 5.87 5.17 -6.70
C ALA A 98 6.09 6.67 -6.82
N LYS A 99 7.28 7.10 -7.25
CA LYS A 99 7.63 8.51 -7.45
C LYS A 99 6.90 9.12 -8.65
N HIS A 100 6.58 8.30 -9.64
CA HIS A 100 5.82 8.73 -10.81
C HIS A 100 4.31 8.83 -10.56
N SER A 101 3.86 8.59 -9.31
CA SER A 101 2.44 8.52 -8.97
C SER A 101 2.10 9.47 -7.82
N LYS A 102 1.42 10.58 -8.16
CA LYS A 102 0.75 11.41 -7.15
C LYS A 102 -0.27 10.61 -6.32
N TYR A 103 -0.87 9.59 -6.94
CA TYR A 103 -1.81 8.70 -6.28
C TYR A 103 -1.19 7.90 -5.14
N PHE A 104 0.10 7.56 -5.23
CA PHE A 104 0.77 6.85 -4.15
C PHE A 104 0.94 7.74 -2.91
N VAL A 105 1.38 8.99 -3.07
CA VAL A 105 1.52 9.94 -1.95
C VAL A 105 0.17 10.34 -1.35
N ASP A 106 -0.89 10.40 -2.18
CA ASP A 106 -2.26 10.57 -1.70
C ASP A 106 -2.75 9.36 -0.90
N PHE A 107 -2.49 8.16 -1.40
CA PHE A 107 -2.92 6.91 -0.76
C PHE A 107 -2.35 6.77 0.66
N ILE A 108 -1.08 7.11 0.86
CA ILE A 108 -0.41 7.07 2.16
C ILE A 108 -0.67 8.30 3.04
N GLY A 109 -1.43 9.29 2.53
CA GLY A 109 -1.77 10.50 3.28
C GLY A 109 -0.57 11.41 3.56
N LEU A 110 0.45 11.43 2.70
CA LEU A 110 1.64 12.26 2.91
C LEU A 110 1.26 13.76 2.83
N PRO A 111 1.56 14.59 3.85
CA PRO A 111 1.23 16.01 3.83
C PRO A 111 1.92 16.75 2.69
N MET A 112 1.25 17.77 2.13
CA MET A 112 1.75 18.55 0.98
C MET A 112 3.20 19.04 1.16
N ARG A 113 3.55 19.54 2.37
CA ARG A 113 4.89 20.03 2.71
C ARG A 113 6.02 19.00 2.54
N TYR A 114 5.70 17.71 2.52
CA TYR A 114 6.69 16.63 2.34
C TYR A 114 6.63 15.99 0.95
N ARG A 115 5.64 16.32 0.12
CA ARG A 115 5.44 15.66 -1.18
C ARG A 115 6.53 16.03 -2.16
N GLU A 116 6.85 17.32 -2.26
CA GLU A 116 7.91 17.80 -3.16
C GLU A 116 9.26 17.19 -2.78
N ASP A 117 9.61 17.25 -1.48
CA ASP A 117 10.80 16.60 -0.94
C ASP A 117 10.87 15.12 -1.28
N TRP A 118 9.78 14.38 -1.08
CA TRP A 118 9.76 12.94 -1.33
C TRP A 118 9.90 12.60 -2.82
N LEU A 119 9.29 13.39 -3.70
CA LEU A 119 9.41 13.23 -5.15
C LEU A 119 10.83 13.57 -5.65
N MET A 120 11.52 14.53 -5.02
CA MET A 120 12.85 15.01 -5.41
C MET A 120 14.01 14.21 -4.79
N LEU A 121 13.81 13.54 -3.65
CA LEU A 121 14.89 12.92 -2.85
C LEU A 121 15.71 11.84 -3.59
N LYS A 122 15.19 11.26 -4.68
CA LYS A 122 15.87 10.19 -5.42
C LYS A 122 16.15 10.52 -6.89
N SER A 123 15.93 11.75 -7.34
CA SER A 123 16.47 12.24 -8.62
C SER A 123 17.92 12.75 -8.50
N ALA A 124 18.41 12.94 -7.27
CA ALA A 124 19.75 13.47 -6.97
C ALA A 124 20.83 12.40 -6.75
N ILE A 125 20.53 11.12 -6.99
CA ILE A 125 21.50 10.01 -6.94
C ILE A 125 21.66 9.50 -8.37
N TYR A 126 22.35 10.28 -9.20
CA TYR A 126 22.92 9.87 -10.49
C TYR A 126 24.29 10.51 -10.64
#